data_AF-A0A9X3HSV2-F1
#
_entry.id   AF-A0A9X3HSV2-F1
#
_cell.length_a   1.000
_cell.length_b   1.000
_cell.length_c   1.000
_cell.angle_alpha   90.00
_cell.angle_beta   90.00
_cell.angle_gamma   90.00
#
_symmetry.space_group_name_H-M   'P 1'
#
loop_
_entity.id
_entity.type
_entity.pdbx_description
1 polymer ?
#
loop_
_entity_poly.entity_id
_entity_poly.type
_entity_poly.pdbx_seq_one_letter_code
_entity_poly.pdbx_strand_id
1 'polypeptide(L)' 'MSLFDDDRPQKPAAHEIGGDLSLLSVDELSSRIDILQAEITRLEEERTRKSAGRQAAENLFRS' A
#
# COMPACT_ATOMS: atom_id res chain seq x y z
N MET A 1 12.52 -19.48 19.46
CA MET A 1 13.21 -18.17 19.63
C MET A 1 13.37 -17.61 18.23
N SER A 2 12.60 -16.61 17.79
CA SER A 2 12.63 -15.24 18.30
C SER A 2 11.22 -14.68 18.55
N LEU A 3 11.04 -14.05 19.70
CA LEU A 3 9.78 -13.51 20.25
C LEU A 3 9.75 -11.96 20.19
N PHE A 4 10.43 -11.34 19.23
CA PHE A 4 10.68 -9.89 19.28
C PHE A 4 10.64 -9.19 17.91
N ASP A 5 9.52 -9.23 17.19
CA ASP A 5 9.29 -8.22 16.11
C ASP A 5 7.86 -7.67 16.01
N ASP A 6 6.93 -8.09 16.89
CA ASP A 6 5.50 -7.79 16.72
C ASP A 6 4.92 -6.80 17.75
N ASP A 7 5.79 -6.03 18.41
CA ASP A 7 5.40 -5.03 19.43
C ASP A 7 5.75 -3.60 18.99
N ARG A 8 5.70 -3.35 17.67
CA ARG A 8 5.72 -1.98 17.18
C ARG A 8 4.30 -1.45 17.32
N PRO A 9 4.08 -0.30 18.00
CA PRO A 9 2.77 0.33 17.97
C PRO A 9 2.42 0.53 16.50
N GLN A 10 1.42 -0.22 16.01
CA GLN A 10 0.87 0.04 14.70
C GLN A 10 0.40 1.49 14.75
N LYS A 11 1.10 2.36 14.01
CA LYS A 11 0.70 3.76 13.91
C LYS A 11 -0.79 3.75 13.59
N PRO A 12 -1.63 4.49 14.34
CA PRO A 12 -3.04 4.56 14.03
C PRO A 12 -3.17 4.84 12.55
N ALA A 13 -4.00 4.06 11.85
CA ALA A 13 -4.17 4.19 10.42
C ALA A 13 -4.44 5.68 10.13
N ALA A 14 -3.51 6.33 9.42
CA ALA A 14 -3.54 7.79 9.22
C ALA A 14 -4.78 8.23 8.43
N HIS A 15 -5.49 7.27 7.82
CA HIS A 15 -6.71 7.44 7.06
C HIS A 15 -7.53 6.15 7.09
N GLU A 16 -8.85 6.27 7.04
CA GLU A 16 -9.79 5.17 6.84
C GLU A 16 -10.41 5.28 5.44
N ILE A 17 -10.39 4.20 4.67
CA ILE A 17 -10.96 4.19 3.31
C ILE A 17 -12.49 4.18 3.42
N GLY A 18 -13.14 5.16 2.79
CA GLY A 18 -14.60 5.28 2.79
C GLY A 18 -15.18 5.88 4.08
N GLY A 19 -14.34 6.45 4.95
CA GLY A 19 -14.79 7.18 6.15
C GLY A 19 -15.46 8.51 5.82
N ASP A 20 -16.20 9.06 6.79
CA ASP A 20 -16.84 10.38 6.67
C ASP A 20 -15.79 11.50 6.55
N LEU A 21 -16.02 12.41 5.60
CA LEU A 21 -15.15 13.55 5.31
C LEU A 21 -15.73 14.87 5.84
N SER A 22 -16.97 14.86 6.35
CA SER A 22 -17.73 16.06 6.72
C SER A 22 -17.07 16.91 7.81
N LEU A 23 -16.25 16.29 8.66
CA LEU A 23 -15.55 16.94 9.77
C LEU A 23 -14.07 17.23 9.47
N LEU A 24 -13.59 16.92 8.25
CA LEU A 24 -12.19 17.10 7.89
C LEU A 24 -11.96 18.47 7.25
N SER A 25 -10.84 19.08 7.61
CA SER A 25 -10.32 20.26 6.96
C SER A 25 -9.67 19.94 5.61
N VAL A 26 -9.47 20.98 4.79
CA VAL A 26 -8.79 20.86 3.48
C VAL A 26 -7.36 20.34 3.62
N ASP A 27 -6.63 20.78 4.65
CA ASP A 27 -5.26 20.33 4.92
C ASP A 27 -5.21 18.85 5.35
N GLU A 28 -6.18 18.41 6.15
CA GLU A 28 -6.31 16.99 6.52
C GLU A 28 -6.66 16.12 5.31
N LEU A 29 -7.57 16.58 4.44
CA LEU A 29 -7.88 15.89 3.19
C LEU A 29 -6.65 15.78 2.29
N SER A 30 -5.89 16.86 2.15
CA SER A 30 -4.64 16.88 1.37
C SER A 30 -3.63 15.88 1.91
N SER A 31 -3.40 15.90 3.23
CA SER A 31 -2.49 14.97 3.91
C SER A 31 -2.91 13.51 3.72
N ARG A 32 -4.21 13.20 3.77
CA ARG A 32 -4.73 11.85 3.52
C ARG A 32 -4.54 11.42 2.06
N ILE A 33 -4.78 12.32 1.11
CA ILE A 33 -4.59 12.07 -0.32
C ILE A 33 -3.11 11.71 -0.58
N ASP A 34 -2.17 12.47 -0.03
CA ASP A 34 -0.74 12.23 -0.24
C ASP A 34 -0.31 10.83 0.25
N ILE A 35 -0.81 10.41 1.42
CA ILE A 35 -0.53 9.08 1.98
C ILE A 35 -1.10 7.99 1.06
N LEU A 36 -2.33 8.16 0.57
CA LEU A 36 -2.98 7.21 -0.33
C LEU A 36 -2.25 7.12 -1.68
N GLN A 37 -1.81 8.25 -2.24
CA GLN A 37 -1.04 8.26 -3.49
C GLN A 37 0.32 7.55 -3.35
N ALA A 38 1.00 7.74 -2.21
CA ALA A 38 2.23 7.02 -1.92
C ALA A 38 1.99 5.50 -1.85
N GLU A 39 0.91 5.07 -1.20
CA GLU A 39 0.57 3.64 -1.13
C GLU A 39 0.17 3.07 -2.49
N ILE A 40 -0.58 3.82 -3.31
CA ILE A 40 -0.91 3.42 -4.69
C ILE A 40 0.39 3.18 -5.48
N THR A 41 1.33 4.11 -5.43
CA THR A 41 2.61 4.00 -6.13
C THR A 41 3.35 2.72 -5.72
N ARG A 42 3.45 2.46 -4.41
CA ARG A 42 4.08 1.24 -3.87
C ARG A 42 3.40 -0.03 -4.38
N LEU A 43 2.06 -0.06 -4.40
CA LEU A 43 1.30 -1.20 -4.90
C LEU A 43 1.47 -1.40 -6.40
N GLU A 44 1.54 -0.33 -7.19
CA GLU A 44 1.81 -0.39 -8.62
C GLU A 44 3.22 -0.94 -8.94
N GLU A 45 4.22 -0.54 -8.16
CA GLU A 45 5.58 -1.07 -8.28
C GLU A 45 5.65 -2.57 -7.96
N GLU A 46 5.00 -3.02 -6.87
CA GLU A 46 4.91 -4.44 -6.52
C GLU A 46 4.12 -5.23 -7.58
N ARG A 47 2.99 -4.68 -8.07
CA ARG A 47 2.22 -5.29 -9.16
C ARG A 47 3.08 -5.47 -10.40
N THR A 48 3.83 -4.44 -10.78
CA THR A 48 4.72 -4.47 -11.95
C THR A 48 5.78 -5.56 -11.78
N ARG A 49 6.47 -5.60 -10.63
CA ARG A 49 7.46 -6.64 -10.30
C ARG A 49 6.88 -8.05 -10.38
N LYS A 50 5.71 -8.28 -9.78
CA LYS A 50 5.03 -9.59 -9.80
C LYS A 50 4.57 -9.97 -11.21
N SER A 51 4.09 -9.01 -12.00
CA SER A 51 3.66 -9.26 -13.38
C SER A 51 4.81 -9.66 -14.29
N ALA A 52 5.99 -9.03 -14.14
CA ALA A 52 7.20 -9.39 -14.87
C ALA A 52 7.65 -10.82 -14.53
N GLY A 53 7.60 -11.19 -13.25
CA GLY A 53 7.88 -12.57 -12.81
C GLY A 53 6.90 -13.59 -13.41
N ARG A 54 5.60 -13.24 -13.47
CA ARG A 54 4.58 -14.10 -14.11
C ARG A 54 4.83 -14.27 -15.61
N GLN A 55 5.14 -13.20 -16.34
CA GLN A 55 5.42 -13.28 -17.77
C GLN A 55 6.68 -14.09 -18.07
N ALA A 56 7.74 -13.93 -17.26
CA ALA A 56 8.96 -14.74 -17.39
C ALA A 56 8.69 -16.23 -17.16
N ALA A 57 7.85 -16.57 -16.17
CA ALA A 57 7.43 -17.95 -15.94
C ALA A 57 6.56 -18.48 -17.09
N GLU A 58 5.56 -17.72 -17.55
CA GLU A 58 4.68 -18.14 -18.65
C GLU A 58 5.45 -18.39 -19.95
N ASN A 59 6.51 -17.63 -20.24
CA ASN A 59 7.37 -17.87 -21.40
C ASN A 59 8.25 -19.13 -21.26
N LEU A 60 8.68 -19.48 -20.04
CA LEU A 60 9.46 -20.69 -19.77
C LEU A 60 8.63 -21.97 -19.88
N PHE A 61 7.33 -21.92 -19.54
CA PHE A 61 6.43 -23.07 -19.63
C PHE A 61 5.78 -23.27 -21.00
N ARG A 62 5.99 -22.35 -21.96
CA ARG A 62 5.42 -22.41 -23.31
C ARG A 62 6.42 -22.84 -24.39
N SER A 63 7.66 -23.16 -24.00
CA SER A 63 8.70 -23.79 -24.83
C SER A 63 8.69 -25.31 -24.72
#